data_AF-A0A919E6I9-F1
#
_entry.id   AF-A0A919E6I9-F1
#
_cell.length_a   1.000
_cell.length_b   1.000
_cell.length_c   1.000
_cell.angle_alpha   90.00
_cell.angle_beta   90.00
_cell.angle_gamma   90.00
#
_symmetry.space_group_name_H-M   'P 1'
#
loop_
_entity.id
_entity.type
_entity.pdbx_description
1 polymer ?
#
loop_
_entity_poly.entity_id
_entity_poly.type
_entity_poly.pdbx_seq_one_letter_code
_entity_poly.pdbx_strand_id
1 'polypeptide(L)'
;MSLSVVEDATLKTLAVMTHADTNIRQVEVEKVQEIMKEELGVEVTSAEVRVAARYEFIEDRAIGKFLKSVVKKLSDDDKRLIMRSLIKVVKADDRTAEGEGQMFNEVAAALGLTPADIISL
;
A
#
# COMPACT_ATOMS: atom_id res chain seq x y z
N MET A 1 -2.57 -7.82 17.72
CA MET A 1 -1.69 -6.66 17.99
C MET A 1 -2.29 -5.47 17.27
N SER A 2 -2.27 -4.26 17.82
CA SER A 2 -2.76 -3.09 17.08
C SER A 2 -1.62 -2.53 16.23
N LEU A 3 -1.80 -2.47 14.92
CA LEU A 3 -0.82 -1.87 14.01
C LEU A 3 -0.61 -0.39 14.34
N SER A 4 0.62 0.09 14.20
CA SER A 4 0.92 1.52 14.19
C SER A 4 0.32 2.21 12.95
N VAL A 5 0.32 3.54 12.92
CA VAL A 5 -0.27 4.29 11.80
C VAL A 5 0.46 3.99 10.48
N VAL A 6 1.80 3.88 10.51
CA VAL A 6 2.59 3.55 9.32
C VAL A 6 2.38 2.10 8.89
N GLU A 7 2.26 1.16 9.83
CA GLU A 7 1.99 -0.24 9.52
C GLU A 7 0.60 -0.43 8.89
N ASP A 8 -0.43 0.19 9.47
CA ASP A 8 -1.80 0.14 8.93
C ASP A 8 -1.89 0.83 7.57
N ALA A 9 -1.21 1.96 7.40
CA ALA A 9 -1.12 2.66 6.12
C ALA A 9 -0.41 1.83 5.05
N THR A 10 0.71 1.19 5.40
CA THR A 10 1.45 0.32 4.49
C THR A 10 0.61 -0.88 4.11
N LEU A 11 0.07 -1.62 5.09
CA LEU A 11 -0.74 -2.83 4.85
C LEU A 11 -1.91 -2.55 3.90
N LYS A 12 -2.71 -1.50 4.16
CA LYS A 12 -3.85 -1.15 3.32
C LYS A 12 -3.43 -0.74 1.92
N THR A 13 -2.36 0.03 1.79
CA THR A 13 -1.86 0.48 0.49
C THR A 13 -1.43 -0.71 -0.37
N LEU A 14 -0.61 -1.62 0.20
CA LEU A 14 -0.14 -2.79 -0.54
C LEU A 14 -1.28 -3.74 -0.88
N ALA A 15 -2.18 -4.01 0.08
CA ALA A 15 -3.28 -4.95 -0.12
C ALA A 15 -4.30 -4.44 -1.15
N VAL A 16 -4.61 -3.15 -1.16
CA VAL A 16 -5.51 -2.54 -2.16
C VAL A 16 -4.89 -2.61 -3.55
N MET A 17 -3.58 -2.33 -3.68
CA MET A 17 -2.87 -2.43 -4.96
C MET A 17 -2.99 -3.83 -5.59
N THR A 18 -2.87 -4.87 -4.77
CA THR A 18 -2.98 -6.26 -5.22
C THR A 18 -4.41 -6.72 -5.54
N HIS A 19 -5.43 -5.88 -5.32
CA HIS A 19 -6.85 -6.26 -5.44
C HIS A 19 -7.55 -5.66 -6.67
N ALA A 20 -6.78 -5.22 -7.69
CA ALA A 20 -7.35 -4.63 -8.91
C ALA A 20 -8.35 -5.56 -9.62
N ASP A 21 -8.16 -6.88 -9.53
CA ASP A 21 -9.19 -7.88 -9.85
C ASP A 21 -9.88 -8.34 -8.56
N THR A 22 -11.21 -8.46 -8.64
CA THR A 22 -12.16 -8.81 -7.56
C THR A 22 -11.83 -10.02 -6.66
N ASN A 23 -10.72 -10.73 -6.87
CA ASN A 23 -10.13 -11.73 -5.98
C ASN A 23 -8.60 -11.57 -5.88
N ILE A 24 -8.10 -11.27 -4.68
CA ILE A 24 -6.66 -11.33 -4.37
C ILE A 24 -6.16 -12.78 -4.34
N ARG A 25 -5.11 -13.08 -5.11
CA ARG A 25 -4.46 -14.38 -5.20
C ARG A 25 -3.60 -14.64 -3.96
N GLN A 26 -3.36 -15.92 -3.64
CA GLN A 26 -2.52 -16.29 -2.50
C GLN A 26 -1.08 -15.78 -2.65
N VAL A 27 -0.53 -15.78 -3.88
CA VAL A 27 0.82 -15.25 -4.16
C VAL A 27 0.94 -13.75 -3.88
N GLU A 28 -0.12 -12.97 -4.13
CA GLU A 28 -0.17 -11.55 -3.82
C GLU A 28 -0.23 -11.32 -2.30
N VAL A 29 -1.03 -12.13 -1.59
CA VAL A 29 -1.09 -12.09 -0.13
C VAL A 29 0.28 -12.38 0.48
N GLU A 30 0.97 -13.41 0.01
CA GLU A 30 2.30 -13.78 0.47
C GLU A 30 3.31 -12.66 0.23
N LYS A 31 3.22 -11.98 -0.92
CA LYS A 31 4.09 -10.85 -1.23
C LYS A 31 3.88 -9.66 -0.28
N VAL A 32 2.62 -9.35 0.05
CA VAL A 32 2.32 -8.31 1.05
C VAL A 32 2.89 -8.70 2.42
N GLN A 33 2.75 -9.95 2.83
CA GLN A 33 3.30 -10.46 4.10
C GLN A 33 4.84 -10.35 4.13
N GLU A 34 5.50 -10.72 3.04
CA GLU A 34 6.95 -10.59 2.86
C GLU A 34 7.40 -9.14 3.05
N ILE A 35 6.79 -8.19 2.32
CA ILE A 35 7.17 -6.77 2.38
C ILE A 35 6.90 -6.18 3.76
N MET A 36 5.78 -6.51 4.41
CA MET A 36 5.47 -6.04 5.77
C MET A 36 6.53 -6.53 6.78
N LYS A 37 7.01 -7.76 6.63
CA LYS A 37 8.06 -8.31 7.47
C LYS A 37 9.42 -7.68 7.18
N GLU A 38 9.76 -7.48 5.91
CA GLU A 38 11.04 -6.89 5.50
C GLU A 38 11.19 -5.42 5.89
N GLU A 39 10.17 -4.60 5.62
CA GLU A 39 10.25 -3.15 5.77
C GLU A 39 9.94 -2.68 7.21
N LEU A 40 9.08 -3.41 7.91
CA LEU A 40 8.56 -2.99 9.22
C LEU A 40 8.80 -4.02 10.33
N GLY A 41 9.29 -5.22 10.02
CA GLY A 41 9.47 -6.28 11.00
C GLY A 41 8.15 -6.83 11.54
N VAL A 42 7.02 -6.57 10.86
CA VAL A 42 5.67 -6.94 11.33
C VAL A 42 5.16 -8.15 10.56
N GLU A 43 4.73 -9.17 11.29
CA GLU A 43 4.03 -10.31 10.72
C GLU A 43 2.53 -10.02 10.68
N VAL A 44 1.95 -10.11 9.48
CA VAL A 44 0.51 -10.01 9.25
C VAL A 44 -0.02 -11.34 8.72
N THR A 45 -1.24 -11.68 9.08
CA THR A 45 -1.92 -12.90 8.63
C THR A 45 -2.55 -12.70 7.24
N SER A 46 -2.77 -13.80 6.51
CA SER A 46 -3.47 -13.75 5.23
C SER A 46 -4.91 -13.20 5.37
N ALA A 47 -5.53 -13.35 6.54
CA ALA A 47 -6.85 -12.79 6.82
C ALA A 47 -6.79 -11.27 6.94
N GLU A 48 -5.81 -10.71 7.65
CA GLU A 48 -5.60 -9.27 7.78
C GLU A 48 -5.33 -8.62 6.41
N VAL A 49 -4.50 -9.25 5.58
CA VAL A 49 -4.24 -8.77 4.21
C VAL A 49 -5.52 -8.75 3.38
N ARG A 50 -6.33 -9.82 3.41
CA ARG A 50 -7.60 -9.90 2.67
C ARG A 50 -8.64 -8.89 3.16
N VAL A 51 -8.67 -8.60 4.46
CA VAL A 51 -9.54 -7.55 5.02
C VAL A 51 -9.06 -6.17 4.56
N ALA A 52 -7.75 -5.93 4.57
CA ALA A 52 -7.16 -4.68 4.12
C ALA A 52 -7.37 -4.44 2.60
N ALA A 53 -7.29 -5.49 1.78
CA ALA A 53 -7.54 -5.43 0.34
C ALA A 53 -8.94 -4.90 0.00
N ARG A 54 -9.94 -5.25 0.82
CA ARG A 54 -11.33 -4.81 0.63
C ARG A 54 -11.57 -3.36 0.99
N TYR A 55 -10.57 -2.64 1.50
CA TYR A 55 -10.74 -1.27 2.01
C TYR A 55 -11.30 -0.31 0.96
N GLU A 56 -10.85 -0.43 -0.30
CA GLU A 56 -11.28 0.42 -1.41
C GLU A 56 -12.75 0.20 -1.83
N PHE A 57 -13.31 -0.98 -1.56
CA PHE A 57 -14.70 -1.33 -1.87
C PHE A 57 -15.68 -0.94 -0.77
N ILE A 58 -15.20 -0.36 0.33
CA ILE A 58 -16.07 0.15 1.39
C ILE A 58 -16.55 1.55 0.97
N GLU A 59 -17.87 1.73 0.94
CA GLU A 59 -18.52 3.02 0.61
C GLU A 59 -17.77 4.19 1.32
N ASP A 60 -17.37 5.18 0.51
CA ASP A 60 -16.59 6.37 0.87
C ASP A 60 -15.07 6.23 1.19
N ARG A 61 -14.45 5.03 1.11
CA ARG A 61 -13.05 4.78 1.53
C ARG A 61 -12.04 4.44 0.42
N ALA A 62 -11.92 5.31 -0.59
CA ALA A 62 -10.76 5.27 -1.50
C ALA A 62 -9.44 5.39 -0.71
N ILE A 63 -8.43 4.58 -1.03
CA ILE A 63 -7.14 4.54 -0.31
C ILE A 63 -6.49 5.93 -0.20
N GLY A 64 -6.62 6.76 -1.25
CA GLY A 64 -6.14 8.15 -1.22
C GLY A 64 -6.82 9.03 -0.16
N LYS A 65 -8.12 8.86 0.12
CA LYS A 65 -8.81 9.60 1.20
C LYS A 65 -8.28 9.18 2.58
N PHE A 66 -8.07 7.87 2.76
CA PHE A 66 -7.53 7.34 4.00
C PHE A 66 -6.12 7.85 4.27
N LEU A 67 -5.22 7.75 3.27
CA LEU A 67 -3.85 8.23 3.39
C LEU A 67 -3.83 9.74 3.72
N LYS A 68 -4.65 10.56 3.05
CA LYS A 68 -4.80 12.00 3.39
C LYS A 68 -5.26 12.24 4.83
N SER A 69 -6.06 11.34 5.41
CA SER A 69 -6.51 11.46 6.80
C SER A 69 -5.42 11.15 7.82
N VAL A 70 -4.43 10.32 7.47
CA VAL A 70 -3.36 9.90 8.37
C VAL A 70 -2.01 10.54 8.07
N VAL A 71 -1.83 11.17 6.90
CA VAL A 71 -0.54 11.70 6.42
C VAL A 71 0.13 12.67 7.39
N LYS A 72 -0.64 13.43 8.17
CA LYS A 72 -0.10 14.35 9.19
C LYS A 72 0.56 13.65 10.38
N LYS A 73 0.32 12.34 10.54
CA LYS A 73 0.92 11.49 11.58
C LYS A 73 2.11 10.69 11.06
N LEU A 74 2.42 10.79 9.76
CA LEU A 74 3.53 10.10 9.12
C LEU A 74 4.73 11.05 9.02
N SER A 75 5.90 10.55 9.39
CA SER A 75 7.16 11.21 9.08
C SER A 75 7.45 11.15 7.57
N ASP A 76 8.44 11.91 7.10
CA ASP A 76 8.85 11.82 5.69
C ASP A 76 9.46 10.46 5.36
N ASP A 77 10.15 9.83 6.32
CA ASP A 77 10.65 8.46 6.18
C ASP A 77 9.52 7.44 6.08
N ASP A 78 8.43 7.62 6.84
CA ASP A 78 7.25 6.75 6.75
C ASP A 78 6.57 6.86 5.38
N LYS A 79 6.43 8.08 4.85
CA LYS A 79 5.87 8.30 3.51
C LYS A 79 6.73 7.63 2.44
N ARG A 80 8.06 7.79 2.54
CA ARG A 80 9.03 7.13 1.64
C ARG A 80 8.98 5.60 1.78
N LEU A 81 8.79 5.09 3.00
CA LEU A 81 8.61 3.67 3.27
C LEU A 81 7.39 3.10 2.57
N ILE A 82 6.22 3.73 2.76
CA ILE A 82 4.98 3.30 2.10
C ILE A 82 5.18 3.30 0.57
N MET A 83 5.80 4.35 0.03
CA MET A 83 6.02 4.48 -1.41
C MET A 83 6.98 3.44 -1.98
N ARG A 84 8.15 3.20 -1.34
CA ARG A 84 9.08 2.15 -1.80
C ARG A 84 8.48 0.75 -1.68
N SER A 85 7.67 0.53 -0.64
CA SER A 85 6.99 -0.75 -0.41
C SER A 85 5.97 -1.01 -1.53
N LEU A 86 5.25 0.03 -1.94
CA LEU A 86 4.35 -0.02 -3.10
C LEU A 86 5.12 -0.33 -4.39
N ILE A 87 6.27 0.32 -4.62
CA ILE A 87 7.13 0.02 -5.79
C ILE A 87 7.53 -1.46 -5.83
N LYS A 88 7.84 -2.08 -4.68
CA LYS A 88 8.17 -3.51 -4.61
C LYS A 88 7.00 -4.40 -5.05
N VAL A 89 5.75 -4.02 -4.74
CA VAL A 89 4.55 -4.75 -5.19
C VAL A 89 4.37 -4.60 -6.70
N VAL A 90 4.39 -3.36 -7.21
CA VAL A 90 4.17 -3.09 -8.65
C VAL A 90 5.24 -3.77 -9.51
N LYS A 91 6.51 -3.75 -9.09
CA LYS A 91 7.60 -4.42 -9.83
C LYS A 91 7.56 -5.95 -9.74
N ALA A 92 6.85 -6.51 -8.77
CA ALA A 92 6.72 -7.96 -8.62
C ALA A 92 5.63 -8.53 -9.54
N ASP A 93 4.66 -7.73 -9.96
CA ASP A 93 3.67 -8.13 -10.95
C ASP A 93 4.18 -7.76 -12.35
N ASP A 94 4.50 -8.76 -13.17
CA ASP A 94 5.00 -8.60 -14.55
C ASP A 94 3.91 -8.09 -15.52
N ARG A 95 2.77 -7.62 -14.98
CA ARG A 95 1.56 -7.23 -15.71
C ARG A 95 1.26 -5.76 -15.44
N THR A 96 2.01 -4.86 -16.10
CA THR A 96 1.67 -3.43 -16.12
C THR A 96 0.31 -3.21 -16.76
N ALA A 97 -0.74 -3.18 -15.94
CA ALA A 97 -2.09 -2.79 -16.35
C ALA A 97 -2.28 -1.29 -16.14
N GLU A 98 -3.02 -0.62 -17.02
CA GLU A 98 -3.24 0.84 -16.98
C GLU A 98 -3.77 1.35 -15.62
N GLY A 99 -4.48 0.51 -14.86
CA GLY A 99 -5.00 0.83 -13.52
C GLY A 99 -3.94 0.98 -12.43
N GLU A 100 -2.79 0.31 -12.56
CA GLU A 100 -1.71 0.36 -11.55
C GLU A 100 -1.05 1.75 -11.48
N GLY A 101 -0.88 2.40 -12.63
CA GLY A 101 -0.30 3.73 -12.72
C GLY A 101 -1.18 4.80 -12.08
N GLN A 102 -2.51 4.67 -12.21
CA GLN A 102 -3.44 5.60 -11.56
C GLN A 102 -3.36 5.47 -10.03
N MET A 103 -3.45 4.24 -9.51
CA MET A 103 -3.36 3.98 -8.07
C MET A 103 -2.04 4.49 -7.48
N PHE A 104 -0.93 4.22 -8.16
CA PHE A 104 0.39 4.70 -7.77
C PHE A 104 0.44 6.23 -7.64
N ASN A 105 -0.11 6.94 -8.63
CA ASN A 105 -0.17 8.40 -8.63
C ASN A 105 -1.08 8.93 -7.51
N GLU A 106 -2.20 8.26 -7.24
CA GLU A 106 -3.11 8.63 -6.16
C GLU A 106 -2.45 8.48 -4.78
N VAL A 107 -1.72 7.40 -4.55
CA VAL A 107 -0.95 7.18 -3.31
C VAL A 107 0.14 8.23 -3.16
N ALA A 108 0.95 8.47 -4.20
CA ALA A 108 2.00 9.49 -4.18
C ALA A 108 1.43 10.89 -3.83
N ALA A 109 0.34 11.27 -4.48
CA ALA A 109 -0.34 12.54 -4.21
C ALA A 109 -0.93 12.61 -2.79
N ALA A 110 -1.48 11.51 -2.27
CA ALA A 110 -2.03 11.46 -0.93
C ALA A 110 -0.95 11.54 0.17
N LEU A 111 0.24 11.00 -0.08
CA LEU A 111 1.41 11.12 0.78
C LEU A 111 2.10 12.48 0.67
N GLY A 112 1.77 13.27 -0.36
CA GLY A 112 2.40 14.57 -0.63
C GLY A 112 3.83 14.45 -1.16
N LEU A 113 4.15 13.33 -1.83
CA LEU A 113 5.45 13.11 -2.44
C LEU A 113 5.53 13.77 -3.82
N THR A 114 6.64 14.44 -4.09
CA THR A 114 6.90 15.02 -5.41
C THR A 114 7.52 13.98 -6.35
N PRO A 115 7.50 14.19 -7.68
CA PRO A 115 8.26 13.35 -8.61
C PRO A 115 9.75 13.24 -8.24
N ALA A 116 10.35 14.31 -7.71
CA ALA A 116 11.75 14.31 -7.28
C ALA A 116 11.99 13.38 -6.08
N ASP A 117 11.06 13.32 -5.13
CA ASP A 117 11.13 12.36 -4.01
C ASP A 117 11.08 10.92 -4.54
N ILE A 118 10.18 10.65 -5.48
CA ILE A 118 9.93 9.29 -6.01
C ILE A 118 11.12 8.77 -6.81
N ILE A 119 11.76 9.62 -7.63
CA ILE A 119 12.94 9.23 -8.44
C ILE A 119 14.11 8.79 -7.56
N SER A 120 14.15 9.24 -6.31
CA SER A 120 15.23 8.91 -5.36
C SER A 120 15.00 7.63 -4.52
N LEU A 121 13.87 6.94 -4.71
CA LEU A 121 13.49 5.70 -4.02
C LEU A 121 14.00 4.45 -4.73
#